data_AF-A0A0D8XVP0-F1
#
_entry.id   AF-A0A0D8XVP0-F1
#
_cell.length_a   1.000
_cell.length_b   1.000
_cell.length_c   1.000
_cell.angle_alpha   90.00
_cell.angle_beta   90.00
_cell.angle_gamma   90.00
#
_symmetry.space_group_name_H-M   'P 1'
#
loop_
_entity.id
_entity.type
_entity.pdbx_description
1 polymer ?
#
loop_
_entity_poly.entity_id
_entity_poly.type
_entity_poly.pdbx_seq_one_letter_code
_entity_poly.pdbx_strand_id
1 'polypeptide(L)'
;MEPIMWRPFLLLNLPQEYDVLFSRFFQRACNNCSKTPLYPFVCLLCSMLVCLDSCCTIRKIGGHERPLPANEVERHAIDCGRDACCFLALNSSLIVIVRDGLAAIWGSVYLDVHGEEDRNLRRGKPLFLSTKRVDCLQSDWAEQEWEMTGAAWLTVDNLQQQLKDAHLYR
;
A
#
# COMPACT_ATOMS: atom_id res chain seq x y z
N MET A 1 31.65 15.23 -11.13
CA MET A 1 30.80 14.05 -11.40
C MET A 1 30.04 13.78 -10.12
N GLU A 2 28.74 14.02 -10.12
CA GLU A 2 27.91 13.54 -9.01
C GLU A 2 28.01 12.01 -8.98
N PRO A 3 28.22 11.38 -7.82
CA PRO A 3 28.32 9.93 -7.75
C PRO A 3 27.00 9.30 -8.21
N ILE A 4 27.09 8.13 -8.85
CA ILE A 4 25.94 7.29 -9.18
C ILE A 4 25.28 6.89 -7.84
N MET A 5 24.29 7.67 -7.39
CA MET A 5 23.50 7.32 -6.22
C MET A 5 22.54 6.20 -6.62
N TRP A 6 22.95 4.96 -6.35
CA TRP A 6 21.98 3.90 -6.13
C TRP A 6 21.11 4.30 -4.94
N ARG A 7 19.87 4.70 -5.20
CA ARG A 7 18.84 4.90 -4.18
C ARG A 7 17.78 3.79 -4.29
N PRO A 8 18.14 2.52 -4.04
CA PRO A 8 17.09 1.53 -3.90
C PRO A 8 16.23 1.95 -2.70
N PHE A 9 14.92 1.77 -2.81
CA PHE A 9 13.98 1.92 -1.69
C PHE A 9 13.68 3.34 -1.21
N LEU A 10 13.77 4.39 -2.05
CA LEU A 10 13.12 5.66 -1.68
C LEU A 10 11.62 5.63 -1.94
N LEU A 11 10.86 6.10 -0.95
CA LEU A 11 9.42 6.34 -1.11
C LEU A 11 9.17 7.61 -1.93
N LEU A 12 8.10 7.61 -2.70
CA LEU A 12 7.65 8.76 -3.48
C LEU A 12 7.30 9.96 -2.61
N ASN A 13 7.54 11.16 -3.13
CA ASN A 13 6.97 12.37 -2.59
C ASN A 13 5.47 12.40 -2.88
N LEU A 14 4.68 12.50 -1.81
CA LEU A 14 3.23 12.51 -1.86
C LEU A 14 2.69 13.96 -1.96
N PRO A 15 1.57 14.19 -2.66
CA PRO A 15 0.95 15.52 -2.69
C PRO A 15 0.39 15.89 -1.32
N GLN A 16 0.34 17.19 -1.03
CA GLN A 16 -0.11 17.72 0.26
C GLN A 16 -1.56 17.34 0.58
N GLU A 17 -2.44 17.35 -0.42
CA GLU A 17 -3.85 17.00 -0.27
C GLU A 17 -4.10 15.59 -0.79
N TYR A 18 -4.80 14.78 0.00
CA TYR A 18 -5.12 13.41 -0.40
C TYR A 18 -5.98 13.36 -1.65
N ASP A 19 -6.91 14.29 -1.80
CA ASP A 19 -7.83 14.35 -2.95
C ASP A 19 -7.08 14.49 -4.28
N VAL A 20 -5.97 15.23 -4.30
CA VAL A 20 -5.10 15.35 -5.49
C VAL A 20 -4.54 13.99 -5.89
N LEU A 21 -4.11 13.18 -4.91
CA LEU A 21 -3.62 11.82 -5.15
C LEU A 21 -4.77 10.91 -5.59
N PHE A 22 -5.88 10.93 -4.87
CA PHE A 22 -7.04 10.08 -5.14
C PHE A 22 -7.60 10.32 -6.54
N SER A 23 -7.84 11.58 -6.91
CA SER A 23 -8.33 11.96 -8.24
C SER A 23 -7.38 11.53 -9.37
N ARG A 24 -6.07 11.47 -9.12
CA ARG A 24 -5.11 11.00 -10.14
C ARG A 24 -5.34 9.53 -10.52
N PHE A 25 -5.77 8.70 -9.59
CA PHE A 25 -5.95 7.25 -9.78
C PHE A 25 -7.41 6.79 -9.82
N PHE A 26 -8.35 7.67 -9.48
CA PHE A 26 -9.77 7.36 -9.44
C PHE A 26 -10.26 6.77 -10.76
N GLN A 27 -10.99 5.66 -10.67
CA GLN A 27 -11.56 4.91 -11.80
C GLN A 27 -10.56 4.41 -12.87
N ARG A 28 -9.25 4.49 -12.61
CA ARG A 28 -8.27 3.87 -13.52
C ARG A 28 -8.38 2.35 -13.48
N ALA A 29 -8.22 1.74 -14.65
CA ALA A 29 -8.19 0.29 -14.79
C ALA A 29 -6.86 -0.29 -14.30
N CYS A 30 -6.91 -1.49 -13.73
CA CYS A 30 -5.74 -2.32 -13.46
C CYS A 30 -5.00 -2.64 -14.77
N ASN A 31 -3.67 -2.58 -14.75
CA ASN A 31 -2.83 -2.90 -15.90
C ASN A 31 -2.89 -4.39 -16.28
N ASN A 32 -3.17 -5.26 -15.30
CA ASN A 32 -3.18 -6.71 -15.50
C ASN A 32 -4.54 -7.24 -15.98
N CYS A 33 -5.65 -6.84 -15.35
CA CYS A 33 -6.99 -7.37 -15.69
C CYS A 33 -7.88 -6.39 -16.46
N SER A 34 -7.44 -5.14 -16.67
CA SER A 34 -8.20 -4.06 -17.33
C SER A 34 -9.54 -3.70 -16.69
N LYS A 35 -9.81 -4.16 -15.46
CA LYS A 35 -10.98 -3.77 -14.66
C LYS A 35 -10.62 -2.68 -13.67
N THR A 36 -11.59 -1.86 -13.27
CA THR A 36 -11.43 -0.93 -12.15
C THR A 36 -11.26 -1.73 -10.85
N PRO A 37 -10.14 -1.59 -10.13
CA PRO A 37 -9.90 -2.35 -8.90
C PRO A 37 -10.94 -2.03 -7.81
N LEU A 38 -11.45 -3.05 -7.14
CA LEU A 38 -12.24 -2.86 -5.92
C LEU A 38 -11.37 -2.40 -4.74
N TYR A 39 -10.15 -2.93 -4.66
CA TYR A 39 -9.12 -2.51 -3.70
C TYR A 39 -7.89 -2.00 -4.48
N PRO A 40 -7.90 -0.71 -4.89
CA PRO A 40 -6.79 -0.09 -5.59
C PRO A 40 -5.66 0.29 -4.62
N PHE A 41 -4.45 -0.17 -4.92
CA PHE A 41 -3.23 0.19 -4.22
C PHE A 41 -2.29 0.96 -5.14
N VAL A 42 -1.58 1.95 -4.60
CA VAL A 42 -0.48 2.62 -5.30
C VAL A 42 0.83 2.20 -4.67
N CYS A 43 1.74 1.64 -5.47
CA CYS A 43 3.09 1.34 -5.03
C CYS A 43 3.88 2.65 -4.79
N LEU A 44 4.37 2.84 -3.58
CA LEU A 44 5.12 4.05 -3.19
C LEU A 44 6.59 4.00 -3.61
N LEU A 45 7.02 2.96 -4.31
CA LEU A 45 8.35 2.89 -4.94
C LEU A 45 8.31 3.31 -6.41
N CYS A 46 7.26 2.92 -7.14
CA CYS A 46 7.20 3.09 -8.60
C CYS A 46 5.96 3.81 -9.13
N SER A 47 5.01 4.20 -8.26
CA SER A 47 3.74 4.87 -8.58
C SER A 47 2.71 4.04 -9.37
N MET A 48 2.94 2.73 -9.54
CA MET A 48 2.03 1.85 -10.27
C MET A 48 0.76 1.58 -9.46
N LEU A 49 -0.38 1.57 -10.14
CA LEU A 49 -1.67 1.11 -9.61
C LEU A 49 -1.71 -0.43 -9.66
N VAL A 50 -1.98 -1.05 -8.52
CA VAL A 50 -2.02 -2.50 -8.32
C VAL A 50 -3.38 -2.89 -7.74
N CYS A 51 -3.95 -3.99 -8.20
CA CYS A 51 -5.26 -4.48 -7.79
C CYS A 51 -5.12 -5.62 -6.78
N LEU A 52 -5.79 -5.50 -5.63
CA LEU A 52 -6.00 -6.64 -4.73
C LEU A 52 -7.42 -7.19 -4.89
N ASP A 53 -7.64 -7.98 -5.93
CA ASP A 53 -8.94 -8.59 -6.21
C ASP A 53 -8.78 -9.98 -6.85
N SER A 54 -9.84 -10.78 -6.75
CA SER A 54 -10.03 -12.10 -7.36
C SER A 54 -9.71 -12.15 -8.87
N CYS A 55 -9.83 -11.01 -9.57
CA CYS A 55 -9.54 -10.93 -11.00
C CYS A 55 -8.05 -11.00 -11.33
N CYS A 56 -7.16 -10.72 -10.37
CA CYS A 56 -5.71 -10.81 -10.54
C CYS A 56 -5.09 -11.94 -9.68
N THR A 57 -5.91 -12.90 -9.23
CA THR A 57 -5.40 -14.08 -8.52
C THR A 57 -4.54 -14.92 -9.44
N ILE A 58 -3.33 -15.22 -9.00
CA ILE A 58 -2.38 -16.02 -9.74
C ILE A 58 -2.56 -17.48 -9.32
N ARG A 59 -2.88 -18.36 -10.27
CA ARG A 59 -3.08 -19.78 -9.99
C ARG A 59 -1.76 -20.43 -9.59
N LYS A 60 -1.76 -21.13 -8.45
CA LYS A 60 -0.64 -21.99 -8.02
C LYS A 60 -0.59 -23.21 -8.95
N ILE A 61 0.37 -23.23 -9.87
CA ILE A 61 0.70 -24.45 -10.63
C ILE A 61 1.61 -25.28 -9.73
N GLY A 62 1.21 -26.52 -9.43
CA GLY A 62 1.94 -27.41 -8.52
C GLY A 62 3.35 -27.74 -9.03
N GLY A 63 4.32 -27.87 -8.11
CA GLY A 63 5.69 -28.30 -8.41
C GLY A 63 6.81 -27.30 -8.09
N HIS A 64 6.50 -26.12 -7.56
CA HIS A 64 7.52 -25.15 -7.13
C HIS A 64 7.86 -25.30 -5.64
N GLU A 65 9.16 -25.32 -5.33
CA GLU A 65 9.71 -25.37 -3.96
C GLU A 65 9.47 -24.08 -3.16
N ARG A 66 9.21 -22.95 -3.85
CA ARG A 66 8.86 -21.66 -3.24
C ARG A 66 7.37 -21.35 -3.39
N PRO A 67 6.71 -20.72 -2.38
CA PRO A 67 5.35 -20.24 -2.53
C PRO A 67 5.28 -19.22 -3.68
N LEU A 68 4.48 -19.50 -4.70
CA LEU A 68 4.16 -18.52 -5.74
C LEU A 68 3.26 -17.44 -5.15
N PRO A 69 3.41 -16.16 -5.55
CA PRO A 69 2.50 -15.12 -5.11
C PRO A 69 1.09 -15.46 -5.58
N ALA A 70 0.12 -15.25 -4.70
CA ALA A 70 -1.29 -15.59 -4.91
C ALA A 70 -2.07 -14.44 -5.57
N ASN A 71 -1.57 -13.21 -5.50
CA ASN A 71 -2.24 -12.01 -6.00
C ASN A 71 -1.26 -10.99 -6.62
N GLU A 72 -1.80 -9.95 -7.25
CA GLU A 72 -0.99 -8.91 -7.92
C GLU A 72 -0.12 -8.11 -6.94
N VAL A 73 -0.60 -7.89 -5.70
CA VAL A 73 0.14 -7.13 -4.68
C VAL A 73 1.41 -7.87 -4.26
N GLU A 74 1.31 -9.16 -3.97
CA GLU A 74 2.47 -10.00 -3.67
C GLU A 74 3.42 -10.10 -4.87
N ARG A 75 2.88 -10.31 -6.08
CA ARG A 75 3.68 -10.35 -7.31
C ARG A 75 4.44 -9.04 -7.51
N HIS A 76 3.77 -7.91 -7.35
CA HIS A 76 4.38 -6.60 -7.50
C HIS A 76 5.44 -6.34 -6.42
N ALA A 77 5.23 -6.79 -5.18
CA ALA A 77 6.22 -6.67 -4.13
C ALA A 77 7.51 -7.42 -4.47
N ILE A 78 7.40 -8.62 -5.05
CA ILE A 78 8.54 -9.40 -5.55
C ILE A 78 9.26 -8.64 -6.68
N ASP A 79 8.50 -8.22 -7.70
CA ASP A 79 9.07 -7.68 -8.94
C ASP A 79 9.64 -6.25 -8.78
N CYS A 80 8.95 -5.39 -8.04
CA CYS A 80 9.30 -3.98 -7.84
C CYS A 80 10.23 -3.79 -6.64
N GLY A 81 9.93 -4.49 -5.55
CA GLY A 81 10.50 -4.24 -4.23
C GLY A 81 11.52 -5.28 -3.75
N ARG A 82 11.76 -6.36 -4.52
CA ARG A 82 12.59 -7.50 -4.10
C ARG A 82 12.10 -8.10 -2.78
N ASP A 83 10.84 -8.54 -2.78
CA ASP A 83 10.11 -9.16 -1.66
C ASP A 83 9.64 -8.20 -0.56
N ALA A 84 9.97 -6.89 -0.60
CA ALA A 84 9.43 -5.89 0.31
C ALA A 84 8.89 -4.67 -0.46
N CYS A 85 7.66 -4.22 -0.19
CA CYS A 85 7.07 -3.07 -0.87
C CYS A 85 6.11 -2.28 0.03
N CYS A 86 6.09 -0.96 -0.16
CA CYS A 86 5.21 -0.04 0.55
C CYS A 86 4.10 0.43 -0.40
N PHE A 87 2.86 0.28 0.03
CA PHE A 87 1.69 0.64 -0.76
C PHE A 87 0.78 1.61 -0.01
N LEU A 88 0.06 2.43 -0.76
CA LEU A 88 -1.07 3.22 -0.26
C LEU A 88 -2.38 2.63 -0.79
N ALA A 89 -3.28 2.23 0.11
CA ALA A 89 -4.63 1.79 -0.22
C ALA A 89 -5.55 3.01 -0.45
N LEU A 90 -5.97 3.24 -1.69
CA LEU A 90 -6.67 4.47 -2.08
C LEU A 90 -8.08 4.62 -1.49
N ASN A 91 -8.72 3.53 -1.07
CA ASN A 91 -10.06 3.61 -0.48
C ASN A 91 -10.03 3.90 1.04
N SER A 92 -8.85 3.87 1.66
CA SER A 92 -8.72 4.03 3.11
C SER A 92 -7.61 4.97 3.56
N SER A 93 -6.83 5.51 2.62
CA SER A 93 -5.60 6.28 2.83
C SER A 93 -4.53 5.56 3.67
N LEU A 94 -4.70 4.25 3.91
CA LEU A 94 -3.79 3.48 4.74
C LEU A 94 -2.54 3.08 3.96
N ILE A 95 -1.42 3.17 4.63
CA ILE A 95 -0.15 2.58 4.23
C ILE A 95 -0.15 1.11 4.62
N VAL A 96 0.22 0.27 3.67
CA VAL A 96 0.36 -1.17 3.82
C VAL A 96 1.78 -1.56 3.42
N ILE A 97 2.45 -2.25 4.33
CA ILE A 97 3.76 -2.85 4.07
C ILE A 97 3.52 -4.30 3.70
N VAL A 98 4.12 -4.74 2.59
CA VAL A 98 4.10 -6.14 2.17
C VAL A 98 5.53 -6.64 2.16
N ARG A 99 5.79 -7.75 2.86
CA ARG A 99 7.09 -8.37 2.95
C ARG A 99 6.99 -9.88 3.07
N ASP A 100 7.76 -10.61 2.27
CA ASP A 100 7.85 -12.08 2.33
C ASP A 100 6.46 -12.78 2.24
N GLY A 101 5.55 -12.22 1.44
CA GLY A 101 4.18 -12.72 1.27
C GLY A 101 3.23 -12.41 2.43
N LEU A 102 3.68 -11.64 3.42
CA LEU A 102 2.86 -11.11 4.51
C LEU A 102 2.59 -9.62 4.30
N ALA A 103 1.53 -9.12 4.90
CA ALA A 103 1.19 -7.71 4.92
C ALA A 103 0.92 -7.22 6.34
N ALA A 104 1.21 -5.96 6.58
CA ALA A 104 0.86 -5.24 7.78
C ALA A 104 0.35 -3.84 7.45
N ILE A 105 -0.64 -3.36 8.20
CA ILE A 105 -1.14 -1.98 8.10
C ILE A 105 -0.25 -1.12 8.99
N TRP A 106 0.40 -0.11 8.40
CA TRP A 106 1.25 0.84 9.13
C TRP A 106 0.45 2.00 9.73
N GLY A 107 -0.65 2.40 9.08
CA GLY A 107 -1.46 3.57 9.43
C GLY A 107 -1.57 4.54 8.26
N SER A 108 -2.07 5.76 8.46
CA SER A 108 -2.16 6.77 7.39
C SER A 108 -1.10 7.87 7.54
N VAL A 109 -0.46 8.30 6.45
CA VAL A 109 0.34 9.54 6.43
C VAL A 109 -0.51 10.79 6.19
N TYR A 110 -1.78 10.59 5.84
CA TYR A 110 -2.77 11.63 5.61
C TYR A 110 -3.72 11.73 6.82
N LEU A 111 -3.82 12.93 7.39
CA LEU A 111 -4.61 13.20 8.60
C LEU A 111 -5.58 14.36 8.34
N ASP A 112 -6.69 14.38 9.06
CA ASP A 112 -7.56 15.54 9.06
C ASP A 112 -6.92 16.71 9.84
N VAL A 113 -7.61 17.85 9.85
CA VAL A 113 -7.14 19.08 10.53
C VAL A 113 -6.98 18.93 12.06
N HIS A 114 -7.51 17.86 12.66
CA HIS A 114 -7.36 17.55 14.07
C HIS A 114 -6.26 16.51 14.33
N GLY A 115 -5.58 16.03 13.29
CA GLY A 115 -4.55 15.00 13.38
C GLY A 115 -5.12 13.58 13.47
N GLU A 116 -6.39 13.38 13.11
CA GLU A 116 -7.04 12.07 13.12
C GLU A 116 -6.95 11.39 11.75
N GLU A 117 -6.86 10.05 11.74
CA GLU A 117 -7.06 9.27 10.52
C GLU A 117 -8.55 9.24 10.16
N ASP A 118 -8.90 9.43 8.89
CA ASP A 118 -10.24 9.10 8.38
C ASP A 118 -10.19 7.72 7.71
N ARG A 119 -10.11 6.68 8.54
CA ARG A 119 -10.06 5.30 8.06
C ARG A 119 -11.26 5.02 7.16
N ASN A 120 -10.98 4.67 5.90
CA ASN A 120 -11.99 4.40 4.86
C ASN A 120 -12.71 5.64 4.31
N LEU A 121 -12.19 6.85 4.57
CA LEU A 121 -12.70 8.10 4.02
C LEU A 121 -14.19 8.33 4.31
N ARG A 122 -14.69 7.78 5.42
CA ARG A 122 -16.13 7.73 5.74
C ARG A 122 -16.67 9.06 6.20
N ARG A 123 -15.84 9.84 6.90
CA ARG A 123 -16.24 11.15 7.40
C ARG A 123 -16.25 12.17 6.25
N GLY A 124 -15.59 11.85 5.12
CA GLY A 124 -15.45 12.74 3.98
C GLY A 124 -14.65 13.99 4.33
N LYS A 125 -13.77 13.89 5.34
CA LYS A 125 -12.98 15.03 5.77
C LYS A 125 -11.80 15.23 4.82
N PRO A 126 -11.46 16.48 4.46
CA PRO A 126 -10.20 16.75 3.79
C PRO A 126 -9.03 16.20 4.61
N LEU A 127 -8.16 15.43 3.94
CA LEU A 127 -6.97 14.87 4.54
C LEU A 127 -5.72 15.51 3.96
N PHE A 128 -4.76 15.78 4.83
CA PHE A 128 -3.51 16.46 4.52
C PHE A 128 -2.32 15.64 4.94
N LEU A 129 -1.26 15.71 4.14
CA LEU A 129 -0.01 15.02 4.41
C LEU A 129 0.61 15.54 5.71
N SER A 130 0.89 14.63 6.63
CA SER A 130 1.60 14.91 7.86
C SER A 130 3.09 14.67 7.67
N THR A 131 3.89 15.74 7.63
CA THR A 131 5.36 15.65 7.52
C THR A 131 5.93 14.70 8.56
N LYS A 132 5.48 14.82 9.83
CA LYS A 132 5.91 13.93 10.91
C LYS A 132 5.69 12.45 10.59
N ARG A 133 4.52 12.08 10.06
CA ARG A 133 4.23 10.68 9.72
C ARG A 133 4.98 10.23 8.46
N VAL A 134 5.21 11.12 7.50
CA VAL A 134 6.05 10.80 6.32
C VAL A 134 7.48 10.52 6.75
N ASP A 135 8.05 11.35 7.63
CA ASP A 135 9.41 11.16 8.12
C ASP A 135 9.54 9.83 8.90
N CYS A 136 8.56 9.51 9.75
CA CYS A 136 8.50 8.21 10.43
C CYS A 136 8.42 7.05 9.43
N LEU A 137 7.50 7.12 8.45
CA LEU A 137 7.38 6.06 7.44
C LEU A 137 8.67 5.88 6.63
N GLN A 138 9.36 6.98 6.31
CA GLN A 138 10.64 6.94 5.61
C GLN A 138 11.75 6.32 6.46
N SER A 139 11.80 6.61 7.77
CA SER A 139 12.75 5.99 8.71
C SER A 139 12.48 4.49 8.82
N ASP A 140 11.24 4.12 9.16
CA ASP A 140 10.78 2.74 9.27
C ASP A 140 11.12 1.95 7.99
N TRP A 141 10.88 2.56 6.83
CA TRP A 141 11.18 1.96 5.55
C TRP A 141 12.68 1.82 5.25
N ALA A 142 13.50 2.79 5.63
CA ALA A 142 14.94 2.72 5.46
C ALA A 142 15.59 1.69 6.40
N GLU A 143 15.12 1.62 7.64
CA GLU A 143 15.63 0.75 8.70
C GLU A 143 15.04 -0.66 8.61
N GLN A 144 13.95 -0.82 7.84
CA GLN A 144 13.15 -2.04 7.75
C GLN A 144 12.57 -2.46 9.11
N GLU A 145 12.29 -1.47 9.96
CA GLU A 145 11.68 -1.58 11.27
C GLU A 145 10.28 -0.96 11.19
N TRP A 146 9.24 -1.70 11.58
CA TRP A 146 7.85 -1.30 11.32
C TRP A 146 7.10 -1.04 12.62
N GLU A 147 7.63 -0.15 13.46
CA GLU A 147 7.17 0.04 14.84
C GLU A 147 5.66 0.32 14.92
N MET A 148 5.12 1.07 13.97
CA MET A 148 3.69 1.44 13.94
C MET A 148 2.75 0.29 13.52
N THR A 149 3.26 -0.81 12.99
CA THR A 149 2.41 -1.95 12.55
C THR A 149 1.84 -2.79 13.70
N GLY A 150 2.27 -2.56 14.94
CA GLY A 150 1.75 -3.27 16.12
C GLY A 150 1.96 -4.80 16.09
N ALA A 151 2.91 -5.28 15.28
CA ALA A 151 3.29 -6.68 15.09
C ALA A 151 2.24 -7.62 14.44
N ALA A 152 1.11 -7.09 13.94
CA ALA A 152 0.09 -7.91 13.27
C ALA A 152 0.41 -8.09 11.78
N TRP A 153 1.31 -9.03 11.47
CA TRP A 153 1.51 -9.50 10.11
C TRP A 153 0.49 -10.58 9.77
N LEU A 154 -0.11 -10.46 8.59
CA LEU A 154 -1.12 -11.40 8.10
C LEU A 154 -0.90 -11.73 6.62
N THR A 155 -1.54 -12.78 6.13
CA THR A 155 -1.54 -13.06 4.69
C THR A 155 -2.21 -11.92 3.92
N VAL A 156 -1.78 -11.67 2.69
CA VAL A 156 -2.38 -10.61 1.87
C VAL A 156 -3.88 -10.89 1.56
N ASP A 157 -4.29 -12.16 1.56
CA ASP A 157 -5.71 -12.52 1.46
C ASP A 157 -6.51 -12.04 2.68
N ASN A 158 -5.96 -12.20 3.89
CA ASN A 158 -6.61 -11.71 5.12
C ASN A 158 -6.60 -10.17 5.21
N LEU A 159 -5.71 -9.49 4.49
CA LEU A 159 -5.64 -8.03 4.44
C LEU A 159 -6.90 -7.46 3.80
N GLN A 160 -7.44 -8.12 2.77
CA GLN A 160 -8.71 -7.73 2.19
C GLN A 160 -9.82 -7.71 3.25
N GLN A 161 -9.82 -8.68 4.17
CA GLN A 161 -10.81 -8.73 5.25
C GLN A 161 -10.58 -7.62 6.27
N GLN A 162 -9.35 -7.29 6.65
CA GLN A 162 -9.10 -6.17 7.57
C GLN A 162 -9.41 -4.80 6.96
N LEU A 163 -9.10 -4.60 5.69
CA LEU A 163 -9.51 -3.40 4.95
C LEU A 163 -11.04 -3.32 4.85
N LYS A 164 -11.73 -4.47 4.72
CA LYS A 164 -13.19 -4.56 4.80
C LYS A 164 -13.76 -4.35 6.20
N ASP A 165 -13.12 -4.84 7.25
CA ASP A 165 -13.62 -4.75 8.63
C ASP A 165 -13.39 -3.36 9.21
N ALA A 166 -12.39 -2.63 8.71
CA ALA A 166 -12.35 -1.19 8.86
C ALA A 166 -13.65 -0.54 8.33
N HIS A 167 -14.33 -1.14 7.34
CA HIS A 167 -15.69 -0.76 6.91
C HIS A 167 -16.83 -1.28 7.81
N LEU A 168 -16.60 -2.05 8.87
CA LEU A 168 -17.70 -2.68 9.65
C LEU A 168 -17.77 -2.27 11.11
N TYR A 169 -16.77 -1.56 11.65
CA TYR A 169 -16.93 -0.88 12.94
C TYR A 169 -17.77 0.39 12.72
N ARG A 170 -19.05 0.24 13.06
CA ARG A 170 -20.11 1.26 13.09
C ARG A 170 -20.03 2.08 14.36
#